data_AF-A0A1M5P5W0-F1
#
_entry.id   AF-A0A1M5P5W0-F1
#
_cell.length_a   1.000
_cell.length_b   1.000
_cell.length_c   1.000
_cell.angle_alpha   90.00
_cell.angle_beta   90.00
_cell.angle_gamma   90.00
#
_symmetry.space_group_name_H-M   'P 1'
#
loop_
_entity.id
_entity.type
_entity.pdbx_description
1 polymer ?
#
loop_
_entity_poly.entity_id
_entity_poly.type
_entity_poly.pdbx_seq_one_letter_code
_entity_poly.pdbx_strand_id
1 'polypeptide(L)'
;MKKFAVGVLILTAVLLLLYPLWGLLSPQSYAPELMAHYSYGEGATMEQVQRSAALLWLSNGVLALGLIVLSLFLLRPGKLTWLKLAGYCLVLYPFVRAAVVVLSGLNLTSHIEDAEVALQISSEHLFYLVVGIALLGLASVQAKLQSPLSEAMDEPA
;
A
#
# COMPACT_ATOMS: atom_id res chain seq x y z
N MET A 1 -9.96 13.92 -18.41
CA MET A 1 -9.44 12.60 -17.98
C MET A 1 -8.38 12.68 -16.87
N LYS A 2 -7.27 13.43 -17.03
CA LYS A 2 -6.23 13.57 -16.00
C LYS A 2 -6.73 13.98 -14.60
N LYS A 3 -7.60 15.00 -14.52
CA LYS A 3 -8.19 15.45 -13.23
C LYS A 3 -9.04 14.38 -12.56
N PHE A 4 -9.75 13.57 -13.35
CA PHE A 4 -10.56 12.46 -12.83
C PHE A 4 -9.68 11.38 -12.22
N ALA A 5 -8.63 10.93 -12.93
CA ALA A 5 -7.70 9.93 -12.40
C ALA A 5 -7.01 10.38 -11.10
N VAL A 6 -6.59 11.65 -11.03
CA VAL A 6 -6.03 12.25 -9.80
C VAL A 6 -7.06 12.22 -8.66
N GLY A 7 -8.30 12.62 -8.94
CA GLY A 7 -9.39 12.60 -7.97
C GLY A 7 -9.65 11.19 -7.42
N VAL A 8 -9.68 10.18 -8.29
CA VAL A 8 -9.83 8.78 -7.90
C VAL A 8 -8.70 8.34 -6.98
N LEU A 9 -7.44 8.59 -7.35
CA LEU A 9 -6.28 8.20 -6.53
C LEU A 9 -6.31 8.83 -5.14
N ILE A 10 -6.65 10.11 -5.04
CA ILE A 10 -6.74 10.82 -3.76
C ILE A 10 -7.91 10.27 -2.93
N LEU A 11 -9.08 10.09 -3.53
CA LEU A 11 -10.24 9.55 -2.83
C LEU A 11 -9.95 8.14 -2.29
N THR A 12 -9.35 7.28 -3.11
CA THR A 12 -8.94 5.93 -2.68
C THR A 12 -7.94 6.00 -1.52
N ALA A 13 -6.94 6.87 -1.58
CA ALA A 13 -5.97 7.05 -0.50
C ALA A 13 -6.64 7.50 0.81
N VAL A 14 -7.62 8.41 0.74
CA VAL A 14 -8.39 8.86 1.91
C VAL A 14 -9.20 7.71 2.49
N LEU A 15 -9.93 6.96 1.67
CA LEU A 15 -10.73 5.82 2.12
C LEU A 15 -9.87 4.73 2.77
N LEU A 16 -8.70 4.43 2.19
CA LEU A 16 -7.74 3.46 2.73
C LEU A 16 -7.26 3.83 4.13
N LEU A 17 -7.14 5.12 4.44
CA LEU A 17 -6.71 5.62 5.75
C LEU A 17 -7.88 5.71 6.74
N LEU A 18 -9.05 6.17 6.28
CA LEU A 18 -10.23 6.33 7.14
C LEU A 18 -10.74 4.99 7.67
N TYR A 19 -10.65 3.93 6.85
CA TYR A 19 -11.21 2.64 7.20
C TYR A 19 -10.58 2.00 8.46
N PRO A 20 -9.25 1.83 8.56
CA PRO A 20 -8.63 1.37 9.80
C PRO A 20 -8.62 2.43 10.90
N LEU A 21 -8.68 3.74 10.55
CA LEU A 21 -8.80 4.82 11.54
C LEU A 21 -10.07 4.68 12.40
N TRP A 22 -11.16 4.17 11.82
CA TRP A 22 -12.37 3.81 12.58
C TRP A 22 -12.05 2.85 13.73
N GLY A 23 -11.21 1.84 13.50
CA GLY A 23 -10.77 0.89 14.53
C GLY A 23 -9.87 1.50 15.62
N LEU A 24 -9.10 2.54 15.31
CA LEU A 24 -8.31 3.26 16.32
C LEU A 24 -9.22 4.10 17.24
N LEU A 25 -10.27 4.71 16.68
CA LEU A 25 -11.16 5.63 17.38
C LEU A 25 -12.31 4.92 18.10
N SER A 26 -12.79 3.80 17.55
CA SER A 26 -13.91 3.03 18.09
C SER A 26 -13.65 1.51 17.94
N PRO A 27 -12.70 0.94 18.70
CA PRO A 27 -12.32 -0.47 18.57
C PRO A 27 -13.49 -1.44 18.78
N GLN A 28 -14.44 -1.11 19.66
CA GLN A 28 -15.61 -1.95 19.92
C GLN A 28 -16.49 -2.15 18.68
N SER A 29 -16.73 -1.08 17.91
CA SER A 29 -17.56 -1.15 16.71
C SER A 29 -16.81 -1.72 15.50
N TYR A 30 -15.48 -1.66 15.52
CA TYR A 30 -14.62 -2.22 14.47
C TYR A 30 -14.24 -3.69 14.68
N ALA A 31 -14.36 -4.21 15.90
CA ALA A 31 -14.00 -5.59 16.22
C ALA A 31 -14.65 -6.63 15.29
N PRO A 32 -15.96 -6.56 14.95
CA PRO A 32 -16.57 -7.53 14.04
C PRO A 32 -15.93 -7.56 12.65
N GLU A 33 -15.51 -6.39 12.14
CA GLU A 33 -14.82 -6.30 10.86
C GLU A 33 -13.47 -7.03 10.92
N LEU A 34 -12.68 -6.76 11.97
CA LEU A 34 -11.41 -7.48 12.17
C LEU A 34 -11.63 -8.99 12.29
N MET A 35 -12.66 -9.44 13.00
CA MET A 35 -12.94 -10.88 13.17
C MET A 35 -13.38 -11.57 11.88
N ALA A 36 -14.00 -10.85 10.95
CA ALA A 36 -14.31 -11.38 9.62
C ALA A 36 -13.03 -11.74 8.83
N HIS A 37 -11.92 -11.04 9.07
CA HIS A 37 -10.62 -11.30 8.44
C HIS A 37 -9.70 -12.17 9.30
N TYR A 38 -9.92 -12.22 10.61
CA TYR A 38 -9.15 -13.00 11.59
C TYR A 38 -10.10 -13.86 12.42
N SER A 39 -10.50 -15.02 11.87
CA SER A 39 -11.50 -15.92 12.47
C SER A 39 -11.14 -16.44 13.87
N TYR A 40 -9.89 -16.32 14.30
CA TYR A 40 -9.40 -16.76 15.61
C TYR A 40 -9.30 -15.64 16.65
N GLY A 41 -9.70 -14.40 16.33
CA GLY A 41 -9.59 -13.28 17.25
C GLY A 41 -10.76 -13.14 18.23
N GLU A 42 -11.71 -14.08 18.27
CA GLU A 42 -12.82 -14.03 19.24
C GLU A 42 -12.27 -13.97 20.67
N GLY A 43 -12.78 -13.02 21.45
CA GLY A 43 -12.27 -12.74 22.80
C GLY A 43 -11.12 -11.73 22.87
N ALA A 44 -10.66 -11.18 21.73
CA ALA A 44 -9.68 -10.11 21.72
C ALA A 44 -10.18 -8.88 22.50
N THR A 45 -9.30 -8.34 23.33
CA THR A 45 -9.51 -7.11 24.09
C THR A 45 -9.56 -5.89 23.18
N MET A 46 -10.16 -4.80 23.67
CA MET A 46 -10.23 -3.54 22.92
C MET A 46 -8.83 -3.00 22.57
N GLU A 47 -7.85 -3.21 23.45
CA GLU A 47 -6.47 -2.79 23.20
C GLU A 47 -5.82 -3.60 22.07
N GLN A 48 -6.05 -4.91 22.03
CA GLN A 48 -5.58 -5.76 20.92
C GLN A 48 -6.23 -5.31 19.60
N VAL A 49 -7.54 -5.07 19.59
CA VAL A 49 -8.25 -4.54 18.41
C VAL A 49 -7.65 -3.20 17.95
N GLN A 50 -7.42 -2.27 18.88
CA GLN A 50 -6.88 -0.95 18.57
C GLN A 50 -5.45 -1.03 18.01
N ARG A 51 -4.60 -1.90 18.57
CA ARG A 51 -3.24 -2.15 18.07
C ARG A 51 -3.26 -2.75 16.67
N SER A 52 -4.09 -3.76 16.41
CA SER A 52 -4.23 -4.35 15.08
C SER A 52 -4.77 -3.33 14.06
N ALA A 53 -5.72 -2.48 14.46
CA ALA A 53 -6.20 -1.38 13.62
C ALA A 53 -5.08 -0.37 13.31
N ALA A 54 -4.22 -0.05 14.28
CA ALA A 54 -3.05 0.81 14.08
C ALA A 54 -2.03 0.21 13.10
N LEU A 55 -1.76 -1.09 13.19
CA LEU A 55 -0.91 -1.80 12.24
C LEU A 55 -1.50 -1.78 10.83
N LEU A 56 -2.81 -2.04 10.69
CA LEU A 56 -3.52 -1.94 9.41
C LEU A 56 -3.43 -0.52 8.83
N TRP A 57 -3.67 0.50 9.66
CA TRP A 57 -3.55 1.91 9.28
C TRP A 57 -2.16 2.25 8.76
N LEU A 58 -1.11 1.76 9.43
CA LEU A 58 0.27 1.95 8.99
C LEU A 58 0.53 1.30 7.62
N SER A 59 0.11 0.05 7.43
CA SER A 59 0.28 -0.63 6.13
C SER A 59 -0.48 0.07 4.99
N ASN A 60 -1.72 0.48 5.25
CA ASN A 60 -2.52 1.24 4.29
C ASN A 60 -1.93 2.62 4.01
N GLY A 61 -1.21 3.21 4.97
CA GLY A 61 -0.45 4.44 4.80
C GLY A 61 0.63 4.34 3.72
N VAL A 62 1.32 3.20 3.61
CA VAL A 62 2.32 2.97 2.55
C VAL A 62 1.66 2.97 1.18
N LEU A 63 0.52 2.27 1.04
CA LEU A 63 -0.24 2.24 -0.22
C LEU A 63 -0.82 3.61 -0.56
N ALA A 64 -1.47 4.26 0.42
CA ALA A 64 -2.04 5.59 0.27
C ALA A 64 -0.99 6.62 -0.15
N LEU A 65 0.21 6.58 0.44
CA LEU A 65 1.34 7.41 0.03
C LEU A 65 1.72 7.14 -1.43
N GLY A 66 1.82 5.88 -1.84
CA GLY A 66 2.07 5.51 -3.23
C GLY A 66 1.05 6.10 -4.21
N LEU A 67 -0.25 6.03 -3.87
CA LEU A 67 -1.34 6.61 -4.69
C LEU A 67 -1.28 8.14 -4.74
N ILE A 68 -1.04 8.80 -3.61
CA ILE A 68 -0.90 10.26 -3.53
C ILE A 68 0.30 10.71 -4.37
N VAL A 69 1.44 10.06 -4.23
CA VAL A 69 2.65 10.40 -5.00
C VAL A 69 2.42 10.15 -6.50
N LEU A 70 1.73 9.07 -6.87
CA LEU A 70 1.36 8.82 -8.26
C LEU A 70 0.44 9.93 -8.80
N SER A 71 -0.50 10.40 -7.99
CA SER A 71 -1.36 11.54 -8.35
C SER A 71 -0.54 12.83 -8.60
N LEU A 72 0.49 13.08 -7.79
CA LEU A 72 1.41 14.20 -7.96
C LEU A 72 2.22 14.08 -9.26
N PHE A 73 2.66 12.86 -9.59
CA PHE A 73 3.29 12.57 -10.89
C PHE A 73 2.33 12.85 -12.05
N LEU A 74 1.08 12.40 -11.98
CA LEU A 74 0.10 12.67 -13.03
C LEU A 74 -0.09 14.17 -13.25
N LEU A 75 -0.06 14.98 -12.18
CA LEU A 75 -0.09 16.44 -12.27
C LEU A 75 1.17 17.01 -12.94
N ARG A 76 2.36 16.46 -12.64
CA ARG A 76 3.68 16.92 -13.14
C ARG A 76 4.51 15.76 -13.73
N PRO A 77 4.20 15.28 -14.95
CA PRO A 77 4.81 14.07 -15.52
C PRO A 77 6.31 14.20 -15.84
N GLY A 78 6.86 15.41 -15.91
CA GLY A 78 8.31 15.62 -16.07
C GLY A 78 9.14 15.33 -14.80
N LYS A 79 8.50 15.10 -13.65
CA LYS A 79 9.19 14.85 -12.38
C LYS A 79 9.23 13.35 -12.08
N LEU A 80 10.16 12.65 -12.75
CA LEU A 80 10.30 11.18 -12.65
C LEU A 80 10.56 10.67 -11.22
N THR A 81 11.09 11.50 -10.32
CA THR A 81 11.25 11.16 -8.90
C THR A 81 9.93 10.75 -8.25
N TRP A 82 8.81 11.40 -8.59
CA TRP A 82 7.50 11.02 -8.07
C TRP A 82 7.06 9.66 -8.60
N LEU A 83 7.27 9.38 -9.88
CA LEU A 83 6.95 8.07 -10.46
C LEU A 83 7.78 6.96 -9.79
N LYS A 84 9.07 7.22 -9.52
CA LYS A 84 9.94 6.27 -8.80
C LYS A 84 9.48 6.04 -7.37
N LEU A 85 9.17 7.10 -6.64
CA LEU A 85 8.70 6.99 -5.25
C LEU A 85 7.36 6.24 -5.17
N ALA A 86 6.41 6.52 -6.07
CA ALA A 86 5.18 5.74 -6.16
C ALA A 86 5.47 4.26 -6.43
N GLY A 87 6.37 3.97 -7.38
CA GLY A 87 6.82 2.60 -7.67
C GLY A 87 7.40 1.88 -6.46
N TYR A 88 8.29 2.53 -5.69
CA TYR A 88 8.85 1.95 -4.47
C TYR A 88 7.81 1.70 -3.39
N CYS A 89 6.86 2.64 -3.17
CA CYS A 89 5.76 2.42 -2.24
C CYS A 89 4.92 1.19 -2.60
N LEU A 90 4.62 1.02 -3.89
CA LEU A 90 3.84 -0.11 -4.42
C LEU A 90 4.58 -1.44 -4.33
N VAL A 91 5.91 -1.45 -4.57
CA VAL A 91 6.76 -2.63 -4.36
C VAL A 91 6.87 -2.99 -2.88
N LEU A 92 6.96 -2.00 -2.00
CA LEU A 92 7.13 -2.21 -0.56
C LEU A 92 5.84 -2.65 0.14
N TYR A 93 4.68 -2.12 -0.31
CA TYR A 93 3.36 -2.40 0.26
C TYR A 93 3.10 -3.89 0.55
N PRO A 94 3.27 -4.85 -0.38
CA PRO A 94 2.96 -6.25 -0.11
C PRO A 94 3.77 -6.85 1.04
N PHE A 95 5.03 -6.44 1.21
CA PHE A 95 5.87 -6.93 2.31
C PHE A 95 5.43 -6.33 3.65
N VAL A 96 5.13 -5.04 3.68
CA VAL A 96 4.60 -4.37 4.88
C VAL A 96 3.25 -4.96 5.25
N ARG A 97 2.38 -5.22 4.27
CA ARG A 97 1.07 -5.82 4.48
C ARG A 97 1.19 -7.24 5.05
N ALA A 98 2.05 -8.08 4.47
CA ALA A 98 2.28 -9.43 4.97
C ALA A 98 2.80 -9.43 6.42
N ALA A 99 3.74 -8.54 6.75
CA ALA A 99 4.21 -8.37 8.12
C ALA A 99 3.09 -7.94 9.07
N VAL A 100 2.25 -7.00 8.65
CA VAL A 100 1.08 -6.54 9.44
C VAL A 100 0.06 -7.64 9.65
N VAL A 101 -0.19 -8.52 8.67
CA VAL A 101 -1.09 -9.67 8.82
C VAL A 101 -0.57 -10.61 9.90
N VAL A 102 0.72 -10.95 9.87
CA VAL A 102 1.35 -11.81 10.88
C VAL A 102 1.30 -11.16 12.26
N LEU A 103 1.71 -9.89 12.38
CA LEU A 103 1.72 -9.17 13.66
C LEU A 103 0.31 -8.98 14.23
N SER A 104 -0.69 -8.71 13.38
CA SER A 104 -2.09 -8.60 13.80
C SER A 104 -2.63 -9.94 14.25
N GLY A 105 -2.31 -11.03 13.54
CA GLY A 105 -2.66 -12.39 13.94
C GLY A 105 -2.10 -12.72 15.33
N LEU A 106 -0.78 -12.57 15.53
CA LEU A 106 -0.12 -12.80 16.82
C LEU A 106 -0.72 -11.96 17.95
N ASN A 107 -1.05 -10.69 17.69
CA ASN A 107 -1.64 -9.81 18.68
C ASN A 107 -3.08 -10.23 19.02
N LEU A 108 -3.91 -10.55 18.03
CA LEU A 108 -5.32 -10.90 18.22
C LEU A 108 -5.52 -12.29 18.81
N THR A 109 -4.59 -13.22 18.61
CA THR A 109 -4.68 -14.59 19.13
C THR A 109 -3.77 -14.84 20.32
N SER A 110 -3.15 -13.79 20.89
CA SER A 110 -2.20 -13.93 22.01
C SER A 110 -2.81 -14.52 23.28
N HIS A 111 -4.14 -14.57 23.39
CA HIS A 111 -4.87 -15.23 24.48
C HIS A 111 -5.19 -16.71 24.22
N ILE A 112 -4.86 -17.25 23.04
CA ILE A 112 -5.14 -18.62 22.62
C ILE A 112 -3.82 -19.39 22.55
N GLU A 113 -3.73 -20.51 23.27
CA GLU A 113 -2.61 -21.45 23.14
C GLU A 113 -2.68 -22.15 21.77
N ASP A 114 -1.54 -22.25 21.07
CA ASP A 114 -1.39 -22.89 19.76
C ASP A 114 -2.17 -22.27 18.57
N ALA A 115 -2.39 -20.96 18.58
CA ALA A 115 -3.00 -20.28 17.44
C ALA A 115 -2.11 -20.34 16.17
N GLU A 116 -2.64 -20.91 15.09
CA GLU A 116 -1.97 -20.91 13.78
C GLU A 116 -2.05 -19.52 13.13
N VAL A 117 -0.90 -18.86 13.03
CA VAL A 117 -0.77 -17.61 12.26
C VAL A 117 -0.25 -17.93 10.86
N ALA A 118 -1.13 -17.86 9.87
CA ALA A 118 -0.77 -18.09 8.47
C ALA A 118 -0.30 -16.82 7.78
N LEU A 119 0.80 -16.91 7.03
CA LEU A 119 1.21 -15.86 6.10
C LEU A 119 0.31 -15.92 4.85
N GLN A 120 -0.46 -14.87 4.61
CA GLN A 120 -1.33 -14.80 3.45
C GLN A 120 -0.69 -13.95 2.34
N ILE A 121 -0.22 -14.60 1.27
CA ILE A 121 0.13 -13.93 0.01
C ILE A 121 -1.05 -14.07 -0.94
N SER A 122 -1.71 -12.95 -1.23
CA SER A 122 -2.85 -12.90 -2.15
C SER A 122 -2.47 -12.33 -3.52
N SER A 123 -3.37 -12.48 -4.50
CA SER A 123 -3.24 -11.86 -5.82
C SER A 123 -3.13 -10.33 -5.76
N GLU A 124 -3.74 -9.69 -4.76
CA GLU A 124 -3.60 -8.25 -4.51
C GLU A 124 -2.16 -7.85 -4.21
N HIS A 125 -1.45 -8.65 -3.39
CA HIS A 125 -0.05 -8.40 -3.07
C HIS A 125 0.82 -8.43 -4.33
N LEU A 126 0.60 -9.43 -5.19
CA LEU A 126 1.31 -9.57 -6.46
C LEU A 126 0.95 -8.44 -7.44
N PHE A 127 -0.31 -8.03 -7.47
CA PHE A 127 -0.76 -6.93 -8.32
C PHE A 127 0.02 -5.64 -8.01
N TYR A 128 0.08 -5.23 -6.75
CA TYR A 128 0.80 -4.02 -6.38
C TYR A 128 2.31 -4.14 -6.60
N LEU A 129 2.89 -5.31 -6.39
CA LEU A 129 4.29 -5.57 -6.70
C LEU A 129 4.58 -5.36 -8.20
N VAL A 130 3.80 -5.99 -9.07
CA VAL A 130 3.96 -5.90 -10.53
C VAL A 130 3.74 -4.48 -11.02
N VAL A 131 2.68 -3.81 -10.54
CA VAL A 131 2.42 -2.40 -10.89
C VAL A 131 3.59 -1.52 -10.44
N GLY A 132 4.11 -1.71 -9.22
CA GLY A 132 5.25 -0.96 -8.72
C GLY A 132 6.50 -1.12 -9.59
N ILE A 133 6.83 -2.37 -9.97
CA ILE A 133 7.94 -2.67 -10.89
C ILE A 133 7.72 -2.00 -12.26
N ALA A 134 6.50 -2.06 -12.80
CA ALA A 134 6.17 -1.43 -14.07
C ALA A 134 6.36 0.10 -14.03
N LEU A 135 5.98 0.77 -12.94
CA LEU A 135 6.23 2.21 -12.78
C LEU A 135 7.72 2.54 -12.71
N LEU A 136 8.53 1.72 -12.03
CA LEU A 136 9.99 1.88 -11.99
C LEU A 136 10.63 1.68 -13.37
N GLY A 137 10.16 0.68 -14.12
CA GLY A 137 10.55 0.47 -15.51
C GLY A 137 10.21 1.67 -16.39
N LEU A 138 8.98 2.18 -16.28
CA LEU A 138 8.53 3.37 -17.01
C LEU A 138 9.38 4.60 -16.69
N ALA A 139 9.68 4.84 -15.41
CA ALA A 139 10.54 5.95 -15.00
C ALA A 139 11.95 5.83 -15.60
N SER A 140 12.47 4.60 -15.72
CA SER A 140 13.79 4.34 -16.29
C SER A 140 13.82 4.58 -17.81
N VAL A 141 12.78 4.15 -18.52
CA VAL A 141 12.63 4.40 -19.97
C VAL A 141 12.48 5.89 -20.24
N GLN A 142 11.60 6.58 -19.50
CA GLN A 142 11.41 8.03 -19.67
C GLN A 142 12.68 8.83 -19.38
N ALA A 143 13.47 8.43 -18.38
CA ALA A 143 14.75 9.09 -18.09
C ALA A 143 15.74 8.96 -19.25
N LYS A 144 15.78 7.81 -19.94
CA LYS A 144 16.63 7.60 -21.12
C LYS A 144 16.18 8.47 -22.29
N LEU A 145 14.87 8.53 -22.56
CA LEU A 145 14.30 9.33 -23.64
C LEU A 145 14.45 10.85 -23.42
N GLN A 146 14.62 11.28 -22.17
CA GLN A 146 14.87 12.69 -21.81
C GLN A 146 16.36 13.04 -21.77
N SER A 147 17.26 12.08 -22.02
CA SER A 147 18.70 12.31 -22.05
C SER A 147 19.14 12.78 -23.44
N PRO A 148 19.88 13.90 -23.56
CA PRO A 148 20.33 14.45 -24.85
C PRO A 148 21.32 13.54 -25.63
N LEU A 149 21.72 12.39 -25.08
CA LEU A 149 22.59 11.42 -25.75
C LEU A 149 21.87 10.57 -26.82
N SER A 150 20.53 10.56 -26.88
CA SER A 150 19.83 9.83 -27.97
C SER A 150 19.84 10.57 -29.30
N GLU A 151 20.14 11.88 -29.32
CA GLU A 151 20.26 12.65 -30.57
C GLU A 151 21.65 12.51 -31.21
N ALA A 152 22.69 12.15 -30.45
CA ALA A 152 24.07 12.09 -30.93
C ALA A 152 24.49 10.71 -31.49
N MET A 153 23.62 9.70 -31.44
CA MET A 153 23.93 8.32 -31.87
C MET A 153 23.24 7.90 -33.17
N ASP A 154 22.36 8.74 -33.74
CA ASP A 154 21.58 8.45 -34.95
C ASP A 154 22.09 9.19 -36.21
N GLU A 155 23.18 9.95 -36.15
CA GLU A 155 23.87 10.46 -37.36
C GLU A 155 24.97 9.48 -37.79
N PRO A 156 24.77 8.65 -38.84
CA PRO A 156 25.87 7.98 -39.50
C PRO A 156 26.73 9.03 -40.23
N ALA A 157 28.02 9.06 -39.88
CA ALA A 157 29.06 9.80 -40.58
C ALA A 157 29.32 9.26 -42.00
#